data_AF-A0A922XP79-F1
#
_entry.id   AF-A0A922XP79-F1
#
_cell.length_a   1.000
_cell.length_b   1.000
_cell.length_c   1.000
_cell.angle_alpha   90.00
_cell.angle_beta   90.00
_cell.angle_gamma   90.00
#
_symmetry.space_group_name_H-M   'P 1'
#
loop_
_entity.id
_entity.type
_entity.pdbx_description
1 polymer ?
#
loop_
_entity_poly.entity_id
_entity_poly.type
_entity_poly.pdbx_seq_one_letter_code
_entity_poly.pdbx_strand_id
1 'polypeptide(L)'
;MITFRNSLYTSLFIVVLGACSKKEVKAPAAVGPVPSASQLAWHEMETNAFIHFTINTFTGLEWGMGSESEKLFNPSEANPDQWIQVLKEAGFKGVILTCKHHDGFCLWPS
;
A
#
# COMPACT_ATOMS: atom_id res chain seq x y z
N MET A 1 -49.04 34.66 29.28
CA MET A 1 -48.95 34.23 27.86
C MET A 1 -47.50 34.02 27.38
N ILE A 2 -46.50 34.72 27.92
CA ILE A 2 -45.07 34.58 27.54
C ILE A 2 -44.44 33.27 28.09
N THR A 3 -44.77 32.87 29.32
CA THR A 3 -44.28 31.64 29.97
C THR A 3 -44.70 30.35 29.26
N PHE A 4 -45.92 30.30 28.72
CA PHE A 4 -46.42 29.14 27.97
C PHE A 4 -45.67 28.94 26.65
N ARG A 5 -45.32 30.06 25.98
CA ARG A 5 -44.59 30.05 24.71
C ARG A 5 -43.14 29.60 24.88
N ASN A 6 -42.48 30.01 25.96
CA ASN A 6 -41.13 29.53 26.31
C ASN A 6 -41.12 28.04 26.67
N SER A 7 -42.13 27.55 27.40
CA SER A 7 -42.27 26.12 27.72
C SER A 7 -42.41 25.26 26.46
N LEU A 8 -43.20 25.71 25.47
CA LEU A 8 -43.35 25.04 24.18
C LEU A 8 -42.04 24.99 23.38
N TYR A 9 -41.27 26.07 23.34
CA TYR A 9 -39.97 26.09 22.66
C TYR A 9 -38.95 25.18 23.35
N THR A 10 -38.91 25.12 24.68
CA THR A 10 -38.03 24.21 25.43
C THR A 10 -38.41 22.75 25.20
N SER A 11 -39.71 22.41 25.22
CA SER A 11 -40.18 21.05 24.92
C SER A 11 -39.87 20.63 23.48
N LEU A 12 -40.01 21.53 22.51
CA LEU A 12 -39.66 21.25 21.11
C LEU A 12 -38.15 21.03 20.93
N PHE A 13 -37.31 21.78 21.65
CA PHE A 13 -35.85 21.62 21.60
C PHE A 13 -35.38 20.26 22.17
N ILE A 14 -36.01 19.77 23.24
CA ILE A 14 -35.72 18.46 23.84
C ILE A 14 -36.11 17.31 22.91
N VAL A 15 -37.24 17.41 22.21
CA VAL A 15 -37.69 16.39 21.24
C VAL A 15 -36.75 16.30 20.04
N VAL A 16 -36.24 17.44 19.53
CA VAL A 16 -35.26 17.46 18.43
C VAL A 16 -33.92 16.83 18.85
N LEU A 17 -33.47 17.05 20.09
CA LEU A 17 -32.26 16.40 20.61
C LEU A 17 -32.41 14.87 20.77
N GLY A 18 -33.58 14.39 21.18
CA GLY A 18 -33.86 12.96 21.31
C GLY A 18 -34.03 12.22 19.96
N ALA A 19 -34.53 12.91 18.93
CA ALA A 19 -34.69 12.33 17.59
C ALA A 19 -33.35 12.07 16.86
N CYS A 20 -32.27 12.72 17.30
CA CYS A 20 -30.91 12.54 16.77
C CYS A 20 -30.05 11.56 17.58
N SER A 21 -30.62 10.71 18.43
CA SER A 21 -29.89 9.57 18.98
C SER A 21 -29.49 8.61 17.85
N LYS A 22 -28.26 8.76 17.35
CA LYS A 22 -27.62 7.78 16.47
C LYS A 22 -27.61 6.44 17.20
N LYS A 23 -28.53 5.55 16.85
CA LYS A 23 -28.44 4.15 17.29
C LYS A 23 -27.14 3.61 16.69
N GLU A 24 -26.20 3.28 17.55
CA GLU A 24 -24.95 2.65 17.15
C GLU A 24 -25.26 1.24 16.65
N VAL A 25 -25.33 1.08 15.33
CA VAL A 25 -25.54 -0.22 14.70
C VAL A 25 -24.19 -0.91 14.62
N LYS A 26 -24.05 -2.04 15.31
CA LYS A 26 -22.83 -2.85 15.24
C LYS A 26 -22.64 -3.39 13.82
N ALA A 27 -21.39 -3.42 13.37
CA ALA A 27 -21.04 -4.12 12.14
C ALA A 27 -21.47 -5.60 12.23
N PRO A 28 -21.87 -6.23 11.12
CA PRO A 28 -22.18 -7.65 11.10
C PRO A 28 -20.97 -8.48 11.51
N ALA A 29 -21.22 -9.68 12.06
CA ALA A 29 -20.16 -10.63 12.29
C ALA A 29 -19.48 -11.00 10.96
N ALA A 30 -18.16 -11.15 10.99
CA ALA A 30 -17.43 -11.63 9.83
C ALA A 30 -17.88 -13.04 9.43
N VAL A 31 -17.81 -13.34 8.14
CA VAL A 31 -18.07 -14.67 7.59
C VAL A 31 -16.79 -15.20 6.97
N GLY A 32 -16.18 -16.21 7.60
CA GLY A 32 -14.90 -16.79 7.16
C GLY A 32 -13.66 -16.01 7.62
N PRO A 33 -12.48 -16.28 7.01
CA PRO A 33 -11.24 -15.60 7.35
C PRO A 33 -11.30 -14.10 7.03
N VAL A 34 -10.80 -13.29 7.95
CA VAL A 34 -10.57 -11.86 7.75
C VAL A 34 -9.07 -11.59 7.59
N PRO A 35 -8.66 -10.55 6.84
CA PRO A 35 -7.25 -10.23 6.70
C PRO A 35 -6.63 -9.87 8.05
N SER A 36 -5.38 -10.27 8.27
CA SER A 36 -4.55 -9.67 9.31
C SER A 36 -4.32 -8.19 9.03
N ALA A 37 -3.90 -7.43 10.03
CA ALA A 37 -3.57 -6.01 9.85
C ALA A 37 -2.53 -5.79 8.74
N SER A 38 -1.53 -6.67 8.61
CA SER A 38 -0.52 -6.58 7.54
C SER A 38 -1.09 -6.88 6.15
N GLN A 39 -2.01 -7.84 6.05
CA GLN A 39 -2.68 -8.14 4.79
C GLN A 39 -3.57 -6.98 4.34
N LEU A 40 -4.29 -6.35 5.29
CA LEU A 40 -5.11 -5.18 5.01
C LEU A 40 -4.24 -3.99 4.60
N ALA A 41 -3.15 -3.71 5.32
CA ALA A 41 -2.21 -2.64 4.98
C ALA A 41 -1.58 -2.85 3.59
N TRP A 42 -1.19 -4.09 3.23
CA TRP A 42 -0.73 -4.40 1.88
C TRP A 42 -1.83 -4.22 0.84
N HIS A 43 -3.06 -4.61 1.14
CA HIS A 43 -4.19 -4.44 0.23
C HIS A 43 -4.47 -2.96 -0.06
N GLU A 44 -4.40 -2.10 0.97
CA GLU A 44 -4.56 -0.65 0.86
C GLU A 44 -3.43 0.04 0.07
N MET A 45 -2.31 -0.64 -0.19
CA MET A 45 -1.29 -0.11 -1.09
C MET A 45 -1.75 -0.08 -2.56
N GLU A 46 -2.74 -0.91 -2.93
CA GLU A 46 -3.34 -1.05 -4.26
C GLU A 46 -2.35 -1.40 -5.40
N THR A 47 -1.40 -0.52 -5.70
CA THR A 47 -0.44 -0.64 -6.81
C THR A 47 1.01 -0.53 -6.31
N ASN A 48 1.79 -1.57 -6.59
CA ASN A 48 3.23 -1.69 -6.27
C ASN A 48 4.04 -2.00 -7.54
N ALA A 49 5.31 -1.62 -7.56
CA ALA A 49 6.21 -1.84 -8.67
C ALA A 49 7.11 -3.06 -8.43
N PHE A 50 7.47 -3.75 -9.51
CA PHE A 50 8.48 -4.80 -9.49
C PHE A 50 9.63 -4.43 -10.43
N ILE A 51 10.84 -4.26 -9.87
CA ILE A 51 12.05 -3.97 -10.63
C ILE A 51 12.83 -5.28 -10.81
N HIS A 52 12.90 -5.76 -12.04
CA HIS A 52 13.81 -6.83 -12.45
C HIS A 52 15.13 -6.20 -12.90
N PHE A 53 16.15 -6.33 -12.06
CA PHE A 53 17.49 -5.84 -12.32
C PHE A 53 18.49 -6.84 -11.75
N THR A 54 19.36 -7.38 -12.59
CA THR A 54 20.38 -8.39 -12.25
C THR A 54 21.43 -8.42 -13.37
N ILE A 55 22.39 -9.35 -13.32
CA ILE A 55 23.34 -9.60 -14.40
C ILE A 55 22.66 -9.87 -15.74
N ASN A 56 21.45 -10.44 -15.72
CA ASN A 56 20.66 -10.72 -16.92
C ASN A 56 20.30 -9.46 -17.73
N THR A 57 20.21 -8.30 -17.07
CA THR A 57 20.05 -7.00 -17.76
C THR A 57 21.19 -6.73 -18.74
N PHE A 58 22.38 -7.27 -18.50
CA PHE A 58 23.57 -7.11 -19.33
C PHE A 58 23.82 -8.27 -20.29
N THR A 59 23.16 -9.42 -20.09
CA THR A 59 23.26 -10.58 -20.99
C THR A 59 22.08 -10.69 -21.96
N GLY A 60 21.00 -9.93 -21.72
CA GLY A 60 19.78 -9.96 -22.55
C GLY A 60 18.96 -11.25 -22.38
N LEU A 61 19.20 -11.99 -21.29
CA LEU A 61 18.45 -13.19 -20.96
C LEU A 61 17.30 -12.85 -20.01
N GLU A 62 16.18 -13.55 -20.12
CA GLU A 62 15.14 -13.48 -19.09
C GLU A 62 15.53 -14.34 -17.87
N TRP A 63 16.06 -15.53 -18.15
CA TRP A 63 16.55 -16.48 -17.15
C TRP A 63 18.02 -16.76 -17.44
N GLY A 64 18.90 -16.31 -16.56
CA GLY A 64 20.32 -16.61 -16.64
C GLY A 64 20.63 -18.07 -16.30
N MET A 65 21.82 -18.50 -16.69
CA MET A 65 22.33 -19.86 -16.54
C MET A 65 23.07 -20.08 -15.22
N GLY A 66 23.35 -19.01 -14.46
CA GLY A 66 24.15 -19.04 -13.23
C GLY A 66 25.65 -19.24 -13.46
N SER A 67 26.11 -19.09 -14.70
CA SER A 67 27.54 -19.15 -15.07
C SER A 67 28.03 -17.85 -15.71
N GLU A 68 27.20 -16.81 -15.70
CA GLU A 68 27.54 -15.47 -16.13
C GLU A 68 28.72 -14.93 -15.32
N SER A 69 29.66 -14.26 -16.00
CA SER A 69 30.76 -13.59 -15.31
C SER A 69 30.25 -12.33 -14.61
N GLU A 70 30.46 -12.24 -13.30
CA GLU A 70 30.09 -11.07 -12.48
C GLU A 70 30.58 -9.73 -13.06
N LYS A 71 31.70 -9.74 -13.81
CA LYS A 71 32.26 -8.56 -14.48
C LYS A 71 31.32 -7.92 -15.50
N LEU A 72 30.33 -8.66 -16.00
CA LEU A 72 29.31 -8.14 -16.92
C LEU A 72 28.34 -7.20 -16.20
N PHE A 73 28.14 -7.37 -14.89
CA PHE A 73 27.33 -6.46 -14.10
C PHE A 73 28.11 -5.18 -13.80
N ASN A 74 27.98 -4.21 -14.70
CA ASN A 74 28.67 -2.92 -14.60
C ASN A 74 27.75 -1.77 -15.04
N PRO A 75 26.72 -1.42 -14.25
CA PRO A 75 25.86 -0.29 -14.56
C PRO A 75 26.64 1.02 -14.55
N SER A 76 26.64 1.76 -15.66
CA SER A 76 27.37 3.02 -15.79
C SER A 76 26.70 4.20 -15.09
N GLU A 77 25.37 4.21 -15.04
CA GLU A 77 24.56 5.35 -14.57
C GLU A 77 23.35 4.90 -13.74
N ALA A 78 23.45 3.74 -13.07
CA ALA A 78 22.35 3.29 -12.20
C ALA A 78 22.15 4.28 -11.05
N ASN A 79 20.93 4.79 -10.94
CA ASN A 79 20.52 5.73 -9.91
C ASN A 79 19.19 5.26 -9.28
N PRO A 80 19.23 4.46 -8.20
CA PRO A 80 18.03 3.99 -7.53
C PRO A 80 17.09 5.11 -7.06
N ASP A 81 17.63 6.28 -6.69
CA ASP A 81 16.79 7.43 -6.28
C ASP A 81 15.91 7.91 -7.44
N GLN A 82 16.44 7.90 -8.66
CA GLN A 82 15.68 8.25 -9.86
C GLN A 82 14.56 7.24 -10.13
N TRP A 83 14.80 5.94 -9.91
CA TRP A 83 13.77 4.91 -10.05
C TRP A 83 12.62 5.14 -9.07
N ILE A 84 12.96 5.37 -7.79
CA ILE A 84 11.96 5.59 -6.74
C ILE A 84 11.21 6.90 -6.96
N GLN A 85 11.88 7.96 -7.43
CA GLN A 85 11.23 9.23 -7.76
C GLN A 85 10.15 9.04 -8.82
N VAL A 86 10.48 8.40 -9.95
CA VAL A 86 9.52 8.16 -11.04
C VAL A 86 8.35 7.29 -10.57
N LEU A 87 8.62 6.23 -9.83
CA LEU A 87 7.57 5.34 -9.32
C LEU A 87 6.64 6.06 -8.33
N LYS A 88 7.20 6.91 -7.46
CA LYS A 88 6.42 7.70 -6.52
C LYS A 88 5.54 8.72 -7.25
N GLU A 89 6.08 9.40 -8.26
CA GLU A 89 5.34 10.35 -9.11
C GLU A 89 4.21 9.64 -9.90
N ALA A 90 4.43 8.40 -10.31
CA ALA A 90 3.42 7.55 -10.97
C ALA A 90 2.38 6.94 -10.01
N GLY A 91 2.49 7.17 -8.70
CA GLY A 91 1.49 6.77 -7.71
C GLY A 91 1.70 5.40 -7.04
N PHE A 92 2.81 4.71 -7.35
CA PHE A 92 3.14 3.43 -6.70
C PHE A 92 3.38 3.62 -5.19
N LYS A 93 2.90 2.65 -4.39
CA LYS A 93 3.00 2.69 -2.92
C LYS A 93 4.16 1.87 -2.35
N GLY A 94 4.79 1.05 -3.17
CA GLY A 94 5.89 0.19 -2.78
C GLY A 94 6.64 -0.36 -3.99
N VAL A 95 7.84 -0.88 -3.74
CA VAL A 95 8.74 -1.45 -4.75
C VAL A 95 9.28 -2.78 -4.24
N ILE A 96 9.24 -3.80 -5.09
CA ILE A 96 9.87 -5.09 -4.89
C ILE A 96 11.06 -5.15 -5.86
N LEU A 97 12.25 -5.46 -5.34
CA LEU A 97 13.48 -5.60 -6.14
C LEU A 97 13.90 -7.05 -6.19
N THR A 98 14.33 -7.55 -7.35
CA THR A 98 14.99 -8.84 -7.49
C THR A 98 16.40 -8.78 -6.91
N CYS A 99 16.53 -8.73 -5.57
CA CYS A 99 17.84 -8.70 -4.91
C CYS A 99 18.73 -9.88 -5.33
N LYS A 100 18.11 -11.02 -5.63
CA LYS A 100 18.69 -12.18 -6.31
C LYS A 100 17.63 -12.80 -7.21
N HIS A 101 17.99 -13.18 -8.44
CA HIS A 101 17.10 -13.86 -9.38
C HIS A 101 17.49 -15.36 -9.52
N HIS A 102 16.91 -16.08 -10.48
CA HIS A 102 17.13 -17.52 -10.66
C HIS A 102 18.59 -17.90 -10.98
N ASP A 103 19.31 -17.01 -11.66
CA ASP A 103 20.75 -17.14 -11.96
C ASP A 103 21.65 -17.12 -10.71
N GLY A 104 21.15 -16.58 -9.60
CA GLY A 104 21.87 -16.59 -8.32
C GLY A 104 22.80 -15.41 -8.08
N PHE A 105 22.92 -14.46 -9.01
CA PHE A 105 23.68 -13.23 -8.78
C PHE A 105 23.01 -12.35 -7.72
N CYS A 106 23.73 -12.01 -6.66
CA CYS A 106 23.24 -11.18 -5.56
C CYS A 106 23.58 -9.69 -5.80
N LEU A 107 22.61 -8.80 -5.62
CA LEU A 107 22.81 -7.34 -5.68
C LEU A 107 23.41 -6.75 -4.39
N TRP A 108 23.83 -7.59 -3.44
CA TRP A 108 24.44 -7.19 -2.18
C TRP A 108 25.67 -8.06 -1.89
N PRO A 109 26.64 -7.55 -1.10
CA PRO A 109 27.79 -8.34 -0.67
C PRO A 109 27.34 -9.33 0.42
N SER A 110 26.90 -10.51 0.00
CA SER A 110 26.36 -11.56 0.89
C SER A 110 27.38 -12.18 1.83
#